data_AF-A0A8B6HL55-F1
#
_entry.id   AF-A0A8B6HL55-F1
#
_cell.length_a   1.000
_cell.length_b   1.000
_cell.length_c   1.000
_cell.angle_alpha   90.00
_cell.angle_beta   90.00
_cell.angle_gamma   90.00
#
_symmetry.space_group_name_H-M   'P 1'
#
loop_
_entity.id
_entity.type
_entity.pdbx_description
1 polymer ?
#
loop_
_entity_poly.entity_id
_entity_poly.type
_entity_poly.pdbx_seq_one_letter_code
_entity_poly.pdbx_strand_id
1 'polypeptide(L)'
;MNDACFMIEYGWFTILMNIKDMNTYGFHQDQCLVMTHIVPAAILSSLLMIFIMCLHRLNATFTRKKRILTVLTNDVAIGLAFMFSRVYYLVRFVWEFANNAQREEFPWSPKYNTQKRFLFYVDVMSALSVTMIACCYITVIFRIIRNQTQVHGLESLSELQIYQRKSIELRTRYNTITLSCIILVTACSVLPRTLYGLNSNITGTHNGDIVRATNNLLLINPLVDSFIYIFRIKEVRRLVVC
;
A
#
# COMPACT_ATOMS: atom_id res chain seq x y z
N MET A 1 -7.94 2.64 -15.73
CA MET A 1 -7.26 3.86 -15.22
C MET A 1 -6.58 3.60 -13.89
N ASN A 2 -7.25 3.06 -12.85
CA ASN A 2 -6.58 2.67 -11.58
C ASN A 2 -5.36 1.75 -11.75
N ASP A 3 -5.44 0.76 -12.64
CA ASP A 3 -4.35 -0.22 -12.82
C ASP A 3 -3.09 0.40 -13.47
N ALA A 4 -3.26 1.48 -14.25
CA ALA A 4 -2.15 2.22 -14.86
C ALA A 4 -1.50 3.20 -13.88
N CYS A 5 -2.26 3.84 -13.00
CA CYS A 5 -1.70 4.69 -11.93
C CYS A 5 -0.86 3.86 -10.94
N PHE A 6 -1.30 2.64 -10.62
CA PHE A 6 -0.51 1.71 -9.82
C PHE A 6 0.82 1.38 -10.51
N MET A 7 0.82 1.09 -11.82
CA MET A 7 2.07 0.83 -12.56
C MET A 7 3.02 2.04 -12.66
N ILE A 8 2.52 3.28 -12.66
CA ILE A 8 3.35 4.50 -12.74
C ILE A 8 4.13 4.76 -11.44
N GLU A 9 3.51 4.52 -10.28
CA GLU A 9 4.18 4.64 -8.96
C GLU A 9 5.35 3.66 -8.84
N TYR A 10 5.23 2.50 -9.48
CA TYR A 10 6.26 1.47 -9.55
C TYR A 10 7.40 1.80 -10.51
N GLY A 11 7.09 2.42 -11.66
CA GLY A 11 8.11 2.90 -12.60
C GLY A 11 9.10 3.88 -11.96
N TRP A 12 8.64 4.69 -11.00
CA TRP A 12 9.51 5.56 -10.18
C TRP A 12 10.46 4.77 -9.27
N PHE A 13 10.03 3.63 -8.72
CA PHE A 13 10.87 2.76 -7.90
C PHE A 13 12.00 2.14 -8.72
N THR A 14 11.72 1.73 -9.97
CA THR A 14 12.74 1.20 -10.89
C THR A 14 13.76 2.27 -11.30
N ILE A 15 13.31 3.52 -11.52
CA ILE A 15 14.21 4.65 -11.79
C ILE A 15 15.13 4.92 -10.59
N LEU A 16 14.60 4.89 -9.36
CA LEU A 16 15.39 5.05 -8.14
C LEU A 16 16.36 3.89 -7.90
N MET A 17 15.99 2.64 -8.25
CA MET A 17 16.88 1.46 -8.12
C MET A 17 17.97 1.40 -9.20
N ASN A 18 17.76 2.03 -10.37
CA ASN A 18 18.78 2.13 -11.42
C ASN A 18 19.86 3.18 -11.12
N ILE A 19 19.75 3.87 -9.98
CA ILE A 19 20.82 4.70 -9.40
C ILE A 19 21.89 3.78 -8.75
N LYS A 20 22.30 2.71 -9.44
CA LYS A 20 23.31 1.75 -8.96
C LYS A 20 24.74 2.17 -9.37
N ASP A 21 24.86 3.07 -10.34
CA ASP A 21 26.13 3.66 -10.82
C ASP A 21 26.54 4.96 -10.10
N MET A 22 26.10 5.17 -8.86
CA MET A 22 26.49 6.34 -8.04
C MET A 22 27.63 6.09 -7.05
N ASN A 23 28.21 4.89 -7.04
CA ASN A 23 29.40 4.60 -6.22
C ASN A 23 30.64 5.43 -6.63
N THR A 24 30.60 6.09 -7.78
CA THR A 24 31.68 6.95 -8.31
C THR A 24 31.74 8.35 -7.69
N TYR A 25 30.73 8.79 -6.92
CA TYR A 25 30.61 10.22 -6.52
C TYR A 25 30.55 10.50 -5.01
N GLY A 26 30.84 9.54 -4.12
CA GLY A 26 30.93 9.81 -2.67
C GLY A 26 29.60 10.12 -1.95
N PHE A 27 28.45 9.84 -2.58
CA PHE A 27 27.10 10.13 -2.09
C PHE A 27 26.51 9.13 -1.08
N HIS A 28 27.30 8.57 -0.15
CA HIS A 28 26.74 7.62 0.84
C HIS A 28 25.68 8.24 1.76
N GLN A 29 25.72 9.56 1.96
CA GLN A 29 24.86 10.29 2.88
C GLN A 29 23.48 10.59 2.28
N ASP A 30 23.44 11.08 1.04
CA ASP A 30 22.20 11.41 0.33
C ASP A 30 21.41 10.16 -0.06
N GLN A 31 22.09 9.06 -0.41
CA GLN A 31 21.43 7.77 -0.67
C GLN A 31 20.74 7.21 0.58
N CYS A 32 21.38 7.35 1.74
CA CYS A 32 20.79 6.92 3.01
C CYS A 32 19.56 7.77 3.36
N LEU A 33 19.61 9.09 3.15
CA LEU A 33 18.45 9.99 3.29
C LEU A 33 17.32 9.57 2.35
N VAL A 34 17.61 9.41 1.06
CA VAL A 34 16.62 9.01 0.05
C VAL A 34 15.97 7.68 0.43
N MET A 35 16.73 6.68 0.84
CA MET A 35 16.17 5.39 1.28
C MET A 35 15.37 5.48 2.58
N THR A 36 15.83 6.24 3.58
CA THR A 36 15.13 6.37 4.86
C THR A 36 13.82 7.14 4.74
N HIS A 37 13.68 8.01 3.73
CA HIS A 37 12.49 8.83 3.52
C HIS A 37 11.53 8.28 2.47
N ILE A 38 12.04 7.85 1.30
CA ILE A 38 11.18 7.40 0.19
C ILE A 38 10.50 6.09 0.52
N VAL A 39 11.22 5.13 1.12
CA VAL A 39 10.66 3.80 1.38
C VAL A 39 9.43 3.88 2.31
N PRO A 40 9.48 4.56 3.48
CA PRO A 40 8.29 4.73 4.33
C PRO A 40 7.15 5.48 3.66
N ALA A 41 7.45 6.51 2.86
CA ALA A 41 6.43 7.27 2.14
C ALA A 41 5.72 6.40 1.09
N ALA A 42 6.47 5.58 0.35
CA ALA A 42 5.93 4.63 -0.62
C ALA A 42 5.05 3.57 0.06
N ILE A 43 5.49 3.03 1.20
CA ILE A 43 4.68 2.04 1.96
C ILE A 43 3.37 2.66 2.44
N LEU A 44 3.42 3.87 3.00
CA LEU A 44 2.20 4.57 3.42
C LEU A 44 1.27 4.86 2.23
N SER A 45 1.84 5.22 1.08
CA SER A 45 1.11 5.39 -0.18
C SER A 45 0.42 4.09 -0.58
N SER A 46 1.15 2.96 -0.61
CA SER A 46 0.60 1.64 -0.93
C SER A 46 -0.51 1.23 0.04
N LEU A 47 -0.33 1.42 1.34
CA LEU A 47 -1.36 1.13 2.35
C LEU A 47 -2.62 1.97 2.13
N LEU A 48 -2.48 3.27 1.84
CA LEU A 48 -3.61 4.14 1.54
C LEU A 48 -4.32 3.73 0.24
N MET A 49 -3.58 3.34 -0.78
CA MET A 49 -4.14 2.87 -2.05
C MET A 49 -4.92 1.57 -1.85
N ILE A 50 -4.39 0.60 -1.09
CA ILE A 50 -5.10 -0.62 -0.72
C ILE A 50 -6.37 -0.28 0.08
N PHE A 51 -6.30 0.67 1.01
CA PHE A 51 -7.45 1.12 1.78
C PHE A 51 -8.53 1.75 0.89
N ILE A 52 -8.16 2.61 -0.05
CA ILE A 52 -9.08 3.20 -1.05
C ILE A 52 -9.69 2.12 -1.93
N MET A 53 -8.92 1.12 -2.35
CA MET A 53 -9.44 -0.04 -3.08
C MET A 53 -10.48 -0.81 -2.25
N CYS A 54 -10.23 -1.03 -0.96
CA CYS A 54 -11.19 -1.64 -0.05
C CYS A 54 -12.47 -0.80 0.08
N LEU A 55 -12.36 0.51 0.26
CA LEU A 55 -13.51 1.43 0.32
C LEU A 55 -14.29 1.45 -0.99
N HIS A 56 -13.60 1.45 -2.13
CA HIS A 56 -14.24 1.39 -3.43
C HIS A 56 -15.05 0.09 -3.59
N ARG A 57 -14.48 -1.05 -3.19
CA ARG A 57 -15.18 -2.35 -3.19
C ARG A 57 -16.36 -2.33 -2.24
N LEU A 58 -16.19 -1.76 -1.05
CA LEU A 58 -17.28 -1.60 -0.10
C LEU A 58 -18.44 -0.78 -0.70
N ASN A 59 -18.15 0.38 -1.27
CA ASN A 59 -19.16 1.23 -1.92
C ASN A 59 -19.86 0.55 -3.11
N ALA A 60 -19.11 -0.23 -3.90
CA ALA A 60 -19.67 -1.02 -4.99
C ALA A 60 -20.65 -2.09 -4.50
N THR A 61 -20.46 -2.63 -3.28
CA THR A 61 -21.44 -3.55 -2.67
C THR A 61 -22.71 -2.86 -2.16
N PHE A 62 -22.65 -1.56 -1.84
CA PHE A 62 -23.79 -0.78 -1.34
C PHE A 62 -24.67 -0.23 -2.46
N THR A 63 -24.06 0.32 -3.52
CA THR A 63 -24.78 1.19 -4.46
C THR A 63 -25.07 0.47 -5.78
N ARG A 64 -26.25 -0.16 -5.88
CA ARG A 64 -26.72 -0.75 -7.15
C ARG A 64 -26.96 0.27 -8.28
N LYS A 65 -26.99 1.58 -8.01
CA LYS A 65 -27.54 2.58 -8.97
C LYS A 65 -26.71 3.86 -9.27
N LYS A 66 -25.53 4.11 -8.67
CA LYS A 66 -24.77 5.37 -8.93
C LYS A 66 -23.30 5.11 -9.29
N ARG A 67 -23.02 4.70 -10.53
CA ARG A 67 -21.65 4.45 -11.05
C ARG A 67 -20.85 5.71 -11.37
N ILE A 68 -21.48 6.83 -11.72
CA ILE A 68 -20.75 8.03 -12.19
C ILE A 68 -20.11 8.79 -11.01
N LEU A 69 -20.85 8.94 -9.90
CA LEU A 69 -20.33 9.61 -8.70
C LEU A 69 -19.12 8.87 -8.11
N THR A 70 -19.06 7.54 -8.25
CA THR A 70 -17.94 6.73 -7.73
C THR A 70 -16.62 6.94 -8.47
N VAL A 71 -16.61 7.35 -9.74
CA VAL A 71 -15.37 7.53 -10.51
C VAL A 71 -14.65 8.79 -10.04
N LEU A 72 -15.35 9.93 -9.99
CA LEU A 72 -14.77 11.20 -9.53
C LEU A 72 -14.25 11.09 -8.08
N THR A 73 -14.99 10.40 -7.21
CA THR A 73 -14.54 10.19 -5.83
C THR A 73 -13.28 9.31 -5.74
N ASN A 74 -13.12 8.36 -6.67
CA ASN A 74 -11.92 7.50 -6.69
C ASN A 74 -10.70 8.30 -7.15
N ASP A 75 -10.82 9.09 -8.21
CA ASP A 75 -9.70 9.88 -8.74
C ASP A 75 -9.22 10.91 -7.70
N VAL A 76 -10.16 11.56 -7.00
CA VAL A 76 -9.85 12.45 -5.88
C VAL A 76 -9.21 11.69 -4.72
N ALA A 77 -9.74 10.51 -4.35
CA ALA A 77 -9.16 9.71 -3.26
C ALA A 77 -7.72 9.28 -3.57
N ILE A 78 -7.45 8.86 -4.81
CA ILE A 78 -6.10 8.52 -5.27
C ILE A 78 -5.19 9.74 -5.20
N GLY A 79 -5.62 10.88 -5.74
CA GLY A 79 -4.86 12.14 -5.64
C GLY A 79 -4.55 12.52 -4.19
N LEU A 80 -5.50 12.37 -3.28
CA LEU A 80 -5.31 12.61 -1.85
C LEU A 80 -4.32 11.63 -1.21
N ALA A 81 -4.33 10.34 -1.57
CA ALA A 81 -3.35 9.36 -1.08
C ALA A 81 -1.92 9.74 -1.49
N PHE A 82 -1.72 10.13 -2.75
CA PHE A 82 -0.43 10.61 -3.25
C PHE A 82 0.02 11.90 -2.56
N MET A 83 -0.90 12.86 -2.38
CA MET A 83 -0.58 14.11 -1.69
C MET A 83 -0.21 13.85 -0.24
N PHE A 84 -0.92 12.94 0.45
CA PHE A 84 -0.65 12.60 1.83
C PHE A 84 0.75 11.97 2.01
N SER A 85 1.13 11.01 1.17
CA SER A 85 2.45 10.38 1.23
C SER A 85 3.59 11.37 0.95
N ARG A 86 3.38 12.30 0.01
CA ARG A 86 4.33 13.39 -0.30
C ARG A 86 4.44 14.43 0.80
N VAL A 87 3.32 14.88 1.37
CA VAL A 87 3.32 15.83 2.50
C VAL A 87 4.06 15.21 3.68
N TYR A 88 3.79 13.94 3.96
CA TYR A 88 4.50 13.19 5.00
C TYR A 88 6.03 13.14 4.75
N TYR A 89 6.45 12.83 3.51
CA TYR A 89 7.86 12.87 3.11
C TYR A 89 8.47 14.26 3.32
N LEU A 90 7.80 15.31 2.84
CA LEU A 90 8.26 16.69 2.91
C LEU A 90 8.41 17.15 4.36
N VAL A 91 7.42 16.89 5.21
CA VAL A 91 7.45 17.23 6.65
C VAL A 91 8.65 16.60 7.32
N ARG A 92 8.91 15.32 7.04
CA ARG A 92 10.06 14.62 7.60
C ARG A 92 11.39 15.18 7.11
N PHE A 93 11.50 15.41 5.81
CA PHE A 93 12.71 15.97 5.19
C PHE A 93 13.04 17.36 5.77
N VAL A 94 12.05 18.26 5.82
CA VAL A 94 12.22 19.60 6.39
C VAL A 94 12.56 19.54 7.88
N TRP A 95 11.92 18.63 8.64
CA TRP A 95 12.18 18.46 10.07
C TRP A 95 13.60 17.97 10.35
N GLU A 96 14.10 16.98 9.61
CA GLU A 96 15.47 16.49 9.76
C GLU A 96 16.48 17.55 9.31
N PHE A 97 16.25 18.25 8.19
CA PHE A 97 17.13 19.31 7.73
C PHE A 97 17.22 20.47 8.73
N ALA A 98 16.10 20.91 9.31
CA ALA A 98 16.07 21.96 10.32
C ALA A 98 16.82 21.59 11.61
N ASN A 99 16.76 20.32 12.03
CA ASN A 99 17.49 19.85 13.21
C ASN A 99 19.00 19.65 12.93
N ASN A 100 19.36 19.25 11.71
CA ASN A 100 20.76 19.05 11.31
C ASN A 100 21.48 20.40 11.12
N ALA A 101 20.78 21.41 10.59
CA ALA A 101 21.34 22.77 10.44
C ALA A 101 21.73 23.43 11.78
N GLN A 102 21.21 22.94 12.91
CA GLN A 102 21.50 23.46 14.23
C GLN A 102 22.65 22.74 14.95
N ARG A 103 23.22 21.67 14.38
CA ARG A 103 24.17 20.79 15.10
C ARG A 103 25.29 20.30 14.18
N GLU A 104 26.54 20.59 14.54
CA GLU A 104 27.75 20.14 13.83
C GLU A 104 28.04 18.63 13.99
N GLU A 105 27.24 17.89 14.77
CA GLU A 105 27.44 16.45 15.00
C GLU A 105 26.51 15.57 14.15
N PHE A 106 27.07 14.47 13.64
CA PHE A 106 26.45 13.56 12.67
C PHE A 106 25.03 13.08 13.05
N PRO A 107 24.03 13.25 12.15
CA PRO A 107 22.61 13.15 12.48
C PRO A 107 22.02 11.72 12.56
N TRP A 108 22.82 10.67 12.41
CA TRP A 108 22.33 9.28 12.29
C TRP A 108 22.32 8.51 13.60
N SER A 109 22.77 9.10 14.71
CA SER A 109 22.75 8.41 16.00
C SER A 109 21.31 8.37 16.54
N PRO A 110 20.70 7.19 16.74
CA PRO A 110 19.37 7.07 17.36
C PRO A 110 19.31 7.55 18.83
N LYS A 111 20.39 8.16 19.34
CA LYS A 111 20.46 8.84 20.64
C LYS A 111 19.51 10.03 20.77
N TYR A 112 18.98 10.55 19.66
CA TYR A 112 18.10 11.73 19.69
C TYR A 112 16.63 11.34 19.84
N ASN A 113 16.03 11.71 20.99
CA ASN A 113 14.63 11.47 21.35
C ASN A 113 13.60 11.84 20.27
N THR A 114 13.89 12.81 19.42
CA THR A 114 13.00 13.29 18.35
C THR A 114 12.89 12.31 17.17
N GLN A 115 13.99 11.72 16.71
CA GLN A 115 13.96 10.69 15.66
C GLN A 115 13.24 9.43 16.14
N LYS A 116 13.49 9.01 17.39
CA LYS A 116 12.80 7.86 18.02
C LYS A 116 11.28 8.06 18.03
N ARG A 117 10.81 9.25 18.43
CA ARG A 117 9.38 9.60 18.42
C ARG A 117 8.79 9.53 17.02
N PHE A 118 9.49 10.07 16.03
CA PHE A 118 9.02 10.04 14.66
C PHE A 118 8.86 8.61 14.13
N LEU A 119 9.91 7.77 14.26
CA LEU A 119 9.88 6.36 13.84
C LEU A 119 8.73 5.60 14.52
N PHE A 120 8.51 5.84 15.80
CA PHE A 120 7.37 5.31 16.54
C PHE A 120 6.02 5.72 15.92
N TYR A 121 5.83 6.99 15.55
CA TYR A 121 4.61 7.43 14.85
C TYR A 121 4.41 6.73 13.51
N VAL A 122 5.49 6.48 12.74
CA VAL A 122 5.41 5.76 11.47
C VAL A 122 4.92 4.34 11.68
N ASP A 123 5.53 3.64 12.64
CA ASP A 123 5.17 2.26 12.96
C ASP A 123 3.71 2.20 13.45
N VAL A 124 3.28 3.14 14.30
CA VAL A 124 1.88 3.24 14.76
C VAL A 124 0.91 3.52 13.60
N MET A 125 1.21 4.48 12.73
CA MET A 125 0.36 4.81 11.57
C MET A 125 0.27 3.64 10.59
N SER A 126 1.37 2.91 10.39
CA SER A 126 1.40 1.71 9.57
C SER A 126 0.54 0.60 10.18
N ALA A 127 0.64 0.37 11.48
CA ALA A 127 -0.20 -0.59 12.20
C ALA A 127 -1.69 -0.24 12.08
N LEU A 128 -2.06 1.01 12.35
CA LEU A 128 -3.43 1.51 12.23
C LEU A 128 -3.97 1.34 10.81
N SER A 129 -3.16 1.66 9.80
CA SER A 129 -3.54 1.50 8.39
C SER A 129 -3.84 0.04 8.04
N VAL A 130 -2.98 -0.90 8.48
CA VAL A 130 -3.22 -2.33 8.29
C VAL A 130 -4.50 -2.78 9.00
N THR A 131 -4.76 -2.32 10.22
CA THR A 131 -6.01 -2.62 10.95
C THR A 131 -7.24 -2.06 10.24
N MET A 132 -7.19 -0.83 9.72
CA MET A 132 -8.28 -0.23 8.96
C MET A 132 -8.56 -0.98 7.66
N ILE A 133 -7.51 -1.40 6.94
CA ILE A 133 -7.62 -2.25 5.74
C ILE A 133 -8.30 -3.57 6.10
N ALA A 134 -7.84 -4.24 7.16
CA ALA A 134 -8.40 -5.52 7.61
C ALA A 134 -9.91 -5.37 7.96
N CYS A 135 -10.27 -4.34 8.73
CA CYS A 135 -11.67 -4.06 9.09
C CYS A 135 -12.54 -3.78 7.86
N CYS A 136 -12.06 -2.93 6.96
CA CYS A 136 -12.76 -2.63 5.71
C CYS A 136 -12.97 -3.89 4.87
N TYR A 137 -11.92 -4.72 4.77
CA TYR A 137 -11.94 -5.95 3.98
C TYR A 137 -12.89 -7.01 4.53
N ILE A 138 -12.89 -7.23 5.86
CA ILE A 138 -13.83 -8.11 6.54
C ILE A 138 -15.28 -7.66 6.26
N THR A 139 -15.54 -6.36 6.30
CA THR A 139 -16.86 -5.79 5.99
C THR A 139 -17.27 -6.08 4.54
N VAL A 140 -16.34 -6.00 3.58
CA VAL A 140 -16.58 -6.37 2.18
C VAL A 140 -16.92 -7.86 2.06
N ILE A 141 -16.19 -8.75 2.73
CA ILE A 141 -16.45 -10.20 2.70
C ILE A 141 -17.85 -10.52 3.23
N PHE A 142 -18.21 -10.03 4.42
CA PHE A 142 -19.54 -10.28 5.00
C PHE A 142 -20.66 -9.81 4.09
N ARG A 143 -20.46 -8.69 3.38
CA ARG A 143 -21.44 -8.19 2.41
C ARG A 143 -21.55 -9.03 1.17
N ILE A 144 -20.43 -9.52 0.64
CA ILE A 144 -20.45 -10.44 -0.49
C ILE A 144 -21.23 -11.70 -0.12
N ILE A 145 -20.96 -12.29 1.05
CA ILE A 145 -21.67 -13.47 1.57
C ILE A 145 -23.17 -13.17 1.71
N ARG A 146 -23.53 -12.04 2.33
CA ARG A 146 -24.93 -11.60 2.47
C ARG A 146 -25.63 -11.37 1.12
N ASN A 147 -24.91 -10.87 0.12
CA ASN A 147 -25.47 -10.64 -1.21
C ASN A 147 -25.68 -11.96 -1.96
N GLN A 148 -24.81 -12.96 -1.75
CA GLN A 148 -24.96 -14.29 -2.37
C GLN A 148 -26.23 -15.01 -1.88
N THR A 149 -26.55 -14.90 -0.59
CA THR A 149 -27.79 -15.51 -0.05
C THR A 149 -29.06 -14.86 -0.62
N GLN A 150 -29.02 -13.57 -0.96
CA GLN A 150 -30.16 -12.87 -1.58
C GLN A 150 -30.39 -13.23 -3.05
N VAL A 151 -29.37 -13.71 -3.77
CA VAL A 151 -29.48 -14.01 -5.21
C VAL A 151 -30.28 -15.30 -5.47
N HIS A 152 -30.37 -16.21 -4.51
CA HIS A 152 -31.13 -17.45 -4.64
C HIS A 152 -32.65 -17.25 -4.74
N GLY A 153 -33.18 -16.07 -4.39
CA GLY A 153 -34.62 -15.76 -4.48
C GLY A 153 -35.08 -15.13 -5.81
N LEU A 154 -34.27 -15.19 -6.88
CA LEU A 154 -34.54 -14.48 -8.15
C LEU A 154 -34.81 -15.43 -9.32
N GLU A 155 -35.63 -16.46 -9.09
CA GLU A 155 -36.05 -17.43 -10.11
C GLU A 155 -36.92 -16.83 -11.23
N SER A 156 -37.37 -15.57 -11.10
CA SER A 156 -38.21 -14.87 -12.09
C SER A 156 -37.46 -14.06 -13.15
N LEU A 157 -36.13 -14.10 -13.18
CA LEU A 157 -35.32 -13.35 -14.16
C LEU A 157 -35.19 -14.12 -15.49
N SER A 158 -35.15 -13.37 -16.59
CA SER A 158 -34.82 -13.94 -17.91
C SER A 158 -33.42 -14.56 -17.92
N GLU A 159 -33.20 -15.60 -18.75
CA GLU A 159 -31.89 -16.28 -18.87
C GLU A 159 -30.73 -15.31 -19.16
N LEU A 160 -30.97 -14.31 -20.01
CA LEU A 160 -29.99 -13.28 -20.33
C LEU A 160 -29.58 -12.46 -19.09
N GLN A 161 -30.53 -12.10 -18.23
CA GLN A 161 -30.25 -11.38 -16.98
C GLN A 161 -29.51 -12.25 -15.98
N ILE A 162 -29.80 -13.54 -15.93
CA ILE A 162 -29.07 -14.52 -15.11
C ILE A 162 -27.62 -14.61 -15.59
N TYR A 163 -27.38 -14.74 -16.90
CA TYR A 163 -26.04 -14.81 -17.47
C TYR A 163 -25.22 -13.54 -17.19
N GLN A 164 -25.82 -12.36 -17.42
CA GLN A 164 -25.16 -11.08 -17.11
C GLN A 164 -24.80 -10.97 -15.63
N ARG A 165 -25.71 -11.34 -14.72
CA ARG A 165 -25.42 -11.33 -13.27
C ARG A 165 -24.31 -12.30 -12.88
N LYS A 166 -24.34 -13.54 -13.37
CA LYS A 166 -23.27 -14.54 -13.12
C LYS A 166 -21.91 -14.04 -13.60
N SER A 167 -21.84 -13.38 -14.77
CA SER A 167 -20.59 -12.82 -15.29
C SER A 167 -20.02 -11.70 -14.39
N ILE A 168 -20.89 -10.83 -13.86
CA ILE A 168 -20.52 -9.75 -12.93
C ILE A 168 -20.08 -10.34 -11.58
N GLU A 169 -20.79 -11.35 -11.08
CA GLU A 169 -20.45 -12.04 -9.83
C GLU A 169 -19.08 -12.71 -9.93
N LEU A 170 -18.81 -13.46 -11.01
CA LEU A 170 -17.51 -14.09 -11.25
C LEU A 170 -16.38 -13.04 -11.28
N ARG A 171 -16.56 -11.95 -12.03
CA ARG A 171 -15.57 -10.86 -12.08
C ARG A 171 -15.35 -10.23 -10.70
N THR A 172 -16.41 -10.06 -9.91
CA THR A 172 -16.32 -9.51 -8.56
C THR A 172 -15.55 -10.46 -7.65
N ARG A 173 -15.85 -11.76 -7.69
CA ARG A 173 -15.15 -12.80 -6.93
C ARG A 173 -13.65 -12.85 -7.26
N TYR A 174 -13.30 -12.86 -8.55
CA TYR A 174 -11.90 -12.85 -8.98
C TYR A 174 -11.14 -11.63 -8.46
N ASN A 175 -11.75 -10.45 -8.56
CA ASN A 175 -11.16 -9.22 -8.04
C ASN A 175 -11.01 -9.23 -6.52
N THR A 176 -12.00 -9.73 -5.79
CA THR A 176 -11.95 -9.85 -4.33
C THR A 176 -10.81 -10.79 -3.91
N ILE A 177 -10.66 -11.95 -4.56
CA ILE A 177 -9.55 -12.86 -4.20
C ILE A 177 -8.19 -12.23 -4.55
N THR A 178 -8.08 -11.50 -5.67
CA THR A 178 -6.85 -10.78 -6.02
C THR A 178 -6.50 -9.74 -4.95
N LEU A 179 -7.49 -8.97 -4.49
CA LEU A 179 -7.32 -8.02 -3.39
C LEU A 179 -6.96 -8.73 -2.06
N SER A 180 -7.54 -9.90 -1.75
CA SER A 180 -7.10 -10.72 -0.59
C SER A 180 -5.61 -11.01 -0.65
N CYS A 181 -5.11 -11.43 -1.82
CA CYS A 181 -3.71 -11.80 -1.99
C CYS A 181 -2.80 -10.60 -1.75
N ILE A 182 -3.15 -9.42 -2.29
CA ILE A 182 -2.40 -8.17 -2.10
C ILE A 182 -2.40 -7.76 -0.61
N ILE A 183 -3.57 -7.80 0.05
CA ILE A 183 -3.69 -7.47 1.47
C ILE A 183 -2.84 -8.42 2.31
N LEU A 184 -2.89 -9.73 2.03
CA LEU A 184 -2.13 -10.73 2.75
C LEU A 184 -0.62 -10.51 2.59
N VAL A 185 -0.14 -10.32 1.36
CA VAL A 185 1.28 -10.05 1.09
C VAL A 185 1.73 -8.75 1.76
N THR A 186 0.90 -7.71 1.71
CA THR A 186 1.16 -6.44 2.40
C THR A 186 1.20 -6.58 3.91
N ALA A 187 0.26 -7.31 4.51
CA ALA A 187 0.29 -7.58 5.93
C ALA A 187 1.55 -8.37 6.31
N CYS A 188 1.88 -9.43 5.56
CA CYS A 188 3.06 -10.26 5.81
C CYS A 188 4.38 -9.50 5.66
N SER A 189 4.46 -8.47 4.80
CA SER A 189 5.68 -7.68 4.63
C SER A 189 5.78 -6.50 5.59
N VAL A 190 4.67 -5.83 5.90
CA VAL A 190 4.65 -4.62 6.74
C VAL A 190 4.65 -4.98 8.23
N LEU A 191 3.86 -5.98 8.65
CA LEU A 191 3.70 -6.30 10.08
C LEU A 191 5.01 -6.67 10.77
N PRO A 192 5.91 -7.51 10.21
CA PRO A 192 7.16 -7.82 10.88
C PRO A 192 8.02 -6.59 11.15
N ARG A 193 8.11 -5.68 10.17
CA ARG A 193 8.87 -4.43 10.33
C ARG A 193 8.23 -3.50 11.36
N THR A 194 6.91 -3.36 11.33
CA THR A 194 6.15 -2.51 12.25
C THR A 194 6.23 -3.03 13.68
N LEU A 195 5.98 -4.32 13.90
CA LEU A 195 6.05 -4.95 15.22
C LEU A 195 7.46 -4.88 15.79
N TYR A 196 8.48 -5.11 14.96
CA TYR A 196 9.87 -4.96 15.36
C TYR A 196 10.20 -3.51 15.73
N GLY A 197 9.77 -2.54 14.93
CA GLY A 197 9.94 -1.11 15.19
C GLY A 197 9.33 -0.69 16.53
N LEU A 198 8.07 -1.07 16.78
CA LEU A 198 7.39 -0.85 18.05
C LEU A 198 8.13 -1.50 19.22
N ASN A 199 8.50 -2.78 19.09
CA ASN A 199 9.21 -3.50 20.15
C ASN A 199 10.55 -2.85 20.46
N SER A 200 11.35 -2.53 19.43
CA SER A 200 12.65 -1.88 19.60
C SER A 200 12.55 -0.49 20.23
N ASN A 201 11.47 0.25 19.95
CA ASN A 201 11.21 1.53 20.59
C ASN A 201 10.88 1.39 22.08
N ILE A 202 10.13 0.34 22.46
CA ILE A 202 9.75 0.03 23.84
C ILE A 202 10.97 -0.48 24.63
N THR A 203 11.68 -1.47 24.11
CA THR A 203 12.80 -2.14 24.80
C THR A 203 14.11 -1.37 24.72
N GLY A 204 14.24 -0.46 23.73
CA GLY A 204 15.51 0.19 23.40
C GLY A 204 16.52 -0.74 22.74
N THR A 205 16.14 -1.96 22.35
CA THR A 205 17.05 -2.94 21.74
C THR A 205 16.91 -2.94 20.21
N HIS A 206 18.03 -2.66 19.52
CA HIS A 206 18.12 -2.70 18.07
C HIS A 206 19.10 -3.79 17.62
N ASN A 207 18.65 -4.67 16.74
CA ASN A 207 19.40 -5.73 16.10
C ASN A 207 19.39 -5.44 14.60
N GLY A 208 20.56 -5.05 14.08
CA GLY A 208 20.72 -4.65 12.68
C GLY A 208 20.33 -5.75 11.68
N ASP A 209 20.51 -7.02 12.03
CA ASP A 209 20.17 -8.14 11.15
C ASP A 209 18.65 -8.30 11.01
N ILE A 210 17.90 -8.14 12.10
CA ILE A 210 16.42 -8.19 12.06
C ILE A 210 15.86 -6.98 11.31
N VAL A 211 16.43 -5.78 11.52
CA VAL A 211 16.06 -4.58 10.75
C VAL A 211 16.31 -4.81 9.26
N ARG A 212 17.47 -5.36 8.88
CA ARG A 212 17.80 -5.64 7.49
C ARG A 212 16.86 -6.68 6.88
N ALA A 213 16.59 -7.77 7.59
CA ALA A 213 15.68 -8.82 7.12
C ALA A 213 14.25 -8.29 6.91
N THR A 214 13.71 -7.55 7.88
CA THR A 214 12.36 -6.97 7.80
C THR A 214 12.25 -5.88 6.72
N ASN A 215 13.28 -5.07 6.52
CA ASN A 215 13.33 -4.10 5.41
C ASN A 215 13.41 -4.79 4.05
N ASN A 216 14.19 -5.87 3.89
CA ASN A 216 14.24 -6.62 2.64
C ASN A 216 12.88 -7.23 2.28
N LEU A 217 12.18 -7.78 3.28
CA LEU A 217 10.82 -8.31 3.09
C LEU A 217 9.85 -7.23 2.60
N LEU A 218 9.98 -6.02 3.14
CA LEU A 218 9.20 -4.85 2.78
C LEU A 218 9.49 -4.34 1.37
N LEU A 219 10.75 -4.40 0.93
CA LEU A 219 11.18 -4.01 -0.42
C LEU A 219 10.73 -5.01 -1.50
N ILE A 220 10.48 -6.27 -1.14
CA ILE A 220 9.99 -7.31 -2.06
C ILE A 220 8.49 -7.19 -2.30
N ASN A 221 7.73 -6.64 -1.34
CA ASN A 221 6.28 -6.50 -1.42
C ASN A 221 5.78 -5.95 -2.77
N PRO A 222 6.34 -4.85 -3.31
CA PRO A 222 5.83 -4.30 -4.54
C PRO A 222 5.97 -5.29 -5.72
N LEU A 223 7.11 -5.97 -5.81
CA LEU A 223 7.36 -6.95 -6.86
C LEU A 223 6.32 -8.08 -6.82
N VAL A 224 6.00 -8.56 -5.62
CA VAL A 224 5.01 -9.62 -5.43
C VAL A 224 3.61 -9.17 -5.83
N ASP A 225 3.21 -7.94 -5.50
CA ASP A 225 1.94 -7.36 -5.94
C ASP A 225 1.85 -7.34 -7.47
N SER A 226 2.91 -6.91 -8.16
CA SER A 226 2.97 -6.91 -9.62
C SER A 226 2.77 -8.31 -10.21
N PHE A 227 3.42 -9.33 -9.63
CA PHE A 227 3.22 -10.72 -10.04
C PHE A 227 1.78 -11.20 -9.79
N ILE A 228 1.17 -10.84 -8.65
CA ILE A 228 -0.24 -11.15 -8.38
C ILE A 228 -1.12 -10.59 -9.50
N TYR A 229 -0.93 -9.33 -9.90
CA TYR A 229 -1.68 -8.72 -11.00
C TYR A 229 -1.48 -9.45 -12.33
N ILE A 230 -0.22 -9.72 -12.70
CA ILE A 230 0.13 -10.42 -13.95
C ILE A 230 -0.50 -11.81 -14.01
N PHE A 231 -0.48 -12.58 -12.92
CA PHE A 231 -1.01 -13.94 -12.92
C PHE A 231 -2.53 -14.01 -12.76
N ARG A 232 -3.16 -13.03 -12.11
CA ARG A 232 -4.58 -13.09 -11.74
C ARG A 232 -5.50 -12.30 -12.66
N ILE A 233 -5.02 -11.22 -13.27
CA ILE A 233 -5.82 -10.37 -14.17
C ILE A 233 -5.48 -10.72 -15.61
N LYS A 234 -6.43 -11.38 -16.30
CA LYS A 234 -6.25 -11.87 -17.68
C LYS A 234 -5.89 -10.76 -18.65
N GLU A 235 -6.47 -9.58 -18.46
CA GLU A 235 -6.24 -8.37 -19.26
C GLU A 235 -4.80 -7.87 -19.09
N VAL A 236 -4.29 -7.81 -17.86
CA VAL A 236 -2.90 -7.44 -17.57
C VAL A 236 -1.94 -8.48 -18.15
N ARG A 237 -2.22 -9.77 -17.95
CA ARG A 237 -1.41 -10.86 -18.52
C ARG A 237 -1.29 -10.76 -20.05
N ARG A 238 -2.39 -10.44 -20.73
CA ARG A 238 -2.39 -10.26 -22.19
C ARG A 238 -1.52 -9.08 -22.60
N LEU A 239 -1.62 -7.96 -21.89
CA LEU A 239 -0.80 -6.77 -22.16
C LEU A 239 0.70 -7.01 -21.95
N VAL A 240 1.09 -7.89 -21.03
CA VAL A 240 2.51 -8.22 -20.78
C VAL A 240 3.08 -9.18 -21.82
N VAL A 241 2.25 -10.05 -22.39
CA VAL A 241 2.66 -11.02 -23.42
C VAL A 241 2.77 -10.39 -24.81
N CYS A 242 1.91 -9.42 -25.11
CA CYS A 242 1.92 -8.66 -26.36
C CYS A 242 3.08 -7.66 -26.40
#